data_AF-A0A388QJH7-F1
#
_entry.id   AF-A0A388QJH7-F1
#
_cell.length_a   1.000
_cell.length_b   1.000
_cell.length_c   1.000
_cell.angle_alpha   90.00
_cell.angle_beta   90.00
_cell.angle_gamma   90.00
#
_symmetry.space_group_name_H-M   'P 1'
#
loop_
_entity.id
_entity.type
_entity.pdbx_description
1 polymer ?
#
loop_
_entity_poly.entity_id
_entity_poly.type
_entity_poly.pdbx_seq_one_letter_code
_entity_poly.pdbx_strand_id
1 'polypeptide(L)' 'MSKRVTIMIDEDLDKKLRLRQAKMIQQEQTSYSYSKILNETLRKSLK' A
#
# COMPACT_ATOMS: atom_id res chain seq x y z
N MET A 1 -1.52 11.19 12.79
CA MET A 1 -1.86 10.04 13.65
C MET A 1 -2.44 8.93 12.80
N SER A 2 -1.86 7.73 12.84
CA SER A 2 -2.43 6.57 12.13
C SER A 2 -3.33 5.80 13.08
N LYS A 3 -4.62 5.70 12.76
CA LYS A 3 -5.57 4.82 13.45
C LYS A 3 -5.67 3.49 12.69
N ARG A 4 -5.84 2.38 13.40
CA ARG A 4 -6.17 1.09 12.76
C ARG A 4 -7.60 1.15 12.22
N VAL A 5 -7.75 0.93 10.93
CA VAL A 5 -9.04 0.90 10.23
C VAL A 5 -9.04 -0.37 9.38
N THR A 6 -10.09 -1.17 9.51
CA THR A 6 -10.33 -2.33 8.63
C THR A 6 -11.16 -1.87 7.45
N ILE A 7 -10.70 -2.15 6.24
CA ILE A 7 -11.43 -1.88 5.00
C ILE A 7 -11.50 -3.16 4.19
N MET A 8 -12.62 -3.36 3.49
CA MET A 8 -12.75 -4.39 2.47
C MET A 8 -12.26 -3.80 1.15
N ILE A 9 -11.40 -4.53 0.44
CA ILE A 9 -10.94 -4.17 -0.90
C ILE A 9 -11.09 -5.39 -1.80
N ASP A 10 -11.26 -5.15 -3.10
CA ASP A 10 -11.31 -6.21 -4.10
C ASP A 10 -9.96 -6.94 -4.20
N GLU A 11 -10.01 -8.22 -4.55
CA GLU A 11 -8.83 -9.09 -4.63
C GLU A 11 -7.81 -8.58 -5.68
N ASP A 12 -8.29 -8.01 -6.78
CA ASP A 12 -7.42 -7.48 -7.83
C ASP A 12 -6.66 -6.22 -7.35
N LEU A 13 -7.29 -5.39 -6.52
CA LEU A 13 -6.66 -4.24 -5.88
C LEU A 13 -5.60 -4.68 -4.87
N ASP A 14 -5.88 -5.71 -4.05
CA ASP A 14 -4.88 -6.26 -3.13
C ASP A 14 -3.65 -6.76 -3.90
N LYS A 15 -3.83 -7.53 -4.96
CA LYS A 15 -2.73 -8.03 -5.82
C LYS A 15 -1.89 -6.88 -6.38
N LYS A 16 -2.52 -5.81 -6.87
CA LYS A 16 -1.81 -4.61 -7.37
C LYS A 16 -1.00 -3.92 -6.26
N LEU A 17 -1.57 -3.80 -5.06
CA LEU A 17 -0.88 -3.22 -3.90
C LEU A 17 0.32 -4.06 -3.47
N ARG A 18 0.20 -5.40 -3.49
CA ARG A 18 1.29 -6.34 -3.20
C ARG A 18 2.42 -6.29 -4.23
N LEU A 19 2.09 -6.20 -5.51
CA LEU A 19 3.10 -6.04 -6.57
C LEU A 19 3.85 -4.71 -6.40
N ARG A 20 3.11 -3.63 -6.10
CA ARG A 20 3.70 -2.34 -5.76
C ARG A 20 4.59 -2.44 -4.53
N GLN A 21 4.23 -3.25 -3.54
CA GLN A 21 5.06 -3.51 -2.36
C GLN A 21 6.40 -4.12 -2.70
N ALA A 22 6.40 -5.20 -3.46
CA ALA A 22 7.62 -5.85 -3.89
C ALA A 22 8.53 -4.87 -4.65
N LYS A 23 7.95 -4.05 -5.54
CA LYS A 23 8.68 -3.04 -6.29
C LYS A 23 9.31 -1.97 -5.40
N MET A 24 8.59 -1.46 -4.39
CA MET A 24 9.13 -0.45 -3.48
C MET A 24 10.23 -1.02 -2.56
N ILE A 25 10.09 -2.26 -2.09
CA ILE A 25 11.14 -2.94 -1.31
C ILE A 25 12.43 -3.07 -2.13
N GLN A 26 12.30 -3.45 -3.40
CA GLN A 26 13.45 -3.55 -4.31
C GLN A 26 14.10 -2.19 -4.57
N GLN A 27 13.30 -1.12 -4.75
CA GLN A 27 13.80 0.21 -5.07
C GLN A 27 14.41 0.93 -3.86
N GLU A 28 13.73 0.92 -2.71
CA GLU A 28 14.20 1.65 -1.52
C GLU A 28 15.19 0.84 -0.69
N GLN A 29 15.46 -0.44 -1.04
CA GLN A 29 16.29 -1.38 -0.27
C GLN A 29 15.96 -1.42 1.24
N THR A 30 14.72 -1.08 1.59
CA THR A 30 14.25 -0.96 2.97
C THR A 30 12.93 -1.69 3.14
N SER A 31 12.57 -1.95 4.40
CA SER A 31 11.30 -2.57 4.75
C SER A 31 10.14 -1.64 4.41
N TYR A 32 9.37 -2.03 3.40
CA TYR A 32 8.19 -1.28 2.97
C TYR A 32 6.91 -2.01 3.39
N SER A 33 6.17 -1.44 4.34
CA SER A 33 4.98 -2.08 4.91
C SER A 33 3.74 -1.94 4.01
N TYR A 34 2.85 -2.92 4.07
CA TYR A 34 1.62 -2.91 3.30
C TYR A 34 0.74 -1.69 3.64
N SER A 35 0.60 -1.36 4.93
CA SER A 35 -0.15 -0.18 5.37
C SER A 35 0.43 1.13 4.84
N LYS A 36 1.76 1.24 4.67
CA LYS A 36 2.40 2.43 4.07
C LYS A 36 1.95 2.60 2.62
N ILE A 37 1.98 1.53 1.82
CA ILE A 37 1.59 1.54 0.39
C ILE A 37 0.13 1.89 0.22
N LEU A 38 -0.72 1.28 1.03
CA LEU A 38 -2.15 1.52 0.99
C LEU A 38 -2.43 3.01 1.25
N ASN A 39 -1.85 3.57 2.30
CA ASN A 39 -2.02 4.99 2.61
C ASN A 39 -1.44 5.91 1.53
N GLU A 40 -0.26 5.62 1.00
CA GLU A 40 0.33 6.42 -0.08
C GLU A 40 -0.48 6.34 -1.38
N THR A 41 -1.01 5.15 -1.70
CA THR A 41 -1.85 4.95 -2.88
C THR A 41 -3.16 5.72 -2.73
N LEU A 42 -3.84 5.59 -1.57
CA LEU A 42 -5.06 6.34 -1.29
C LEU A 42 -4.84 7.85 -1.32
N ARG A 43 -3.73 8.36 -0.74
CA ARG A 43 -3.40 9.80 -0.79
C ARG A 43 -3.13 10.32 -2.20
N LYS A 44 -2.61 9.47 -3.09
CA LYS A 44 -2.39 9.83 -4.50
C LYS A 44 -3.70 9.86 -5.30
N SER A 45 -4.63 8.96 -4.99
CA SER A 45 -5.92 8.86 -5.70
C SER A 45 -7.01 9.81 -5.20
N LEU A 46 -6.98 10.20 -3.92
CA LEU A 46 -7.97 11.10 -3.31
C LEU A 46 -7.56 12.59 -3.40
N LYS A 47 -6.58 12.91 -4.24
CA LYS A 47 -6.18 14.29 -4.54
C LYS A 47 -7.08 14.91 -5.60
#